data_AF-A0A0C9SYS3-F1
#
_entry.id   AF-A0A0C9SYS3-F1
#
_cell.length_a   1.000
_cell.length_b   1.000
_cell.length_c   1.000
_cell.angle_alpha   90.00
_cell.angle_beta   90.00
_cell.angle_gamma   90.00
#
_symmetry.space_group_name_H-M   'P 1'
#
loop_
_entity.id
_entity.type
_entity.pdbx_description
1 polymer ?
#
loop_
_entity_poly.entity_id
_entity_poly.type
_entity_poly.pdbx_seq_one_letter_code
_entity_poly.pdbx_strand_id
1 'polypeptide(L)'
;MTHQLPARYRYPEPTVFANVGAPASRKRYLANWLALRPTWLARITAEPTILPTPPMWRMFLNSQPGNTTSTTRAGAKKAEARAFFADALGDVPDGASMWAGDATVGFRGTAVQIASLTDPPLPFVHAILWELAELSFRSDLLALDKALIPQLWDAPIREAQYLAVFSSEVIGGTWDTPLPQQHQGLFWGTLSNPRALDFADAFRLLLSAWPSAPRGIKEPLLVTIPQNELQKKVNMLMEFYVQTFFFSTGRPPVVPHGYPGSWVA
;
A
#
# COMPACT_ATOMS: atom_id res chain seq x y z
N MET A 1 8.49 -22.37 18.39
CA MET A 1 7.07 -22.06 18.07
C MET A 1 7.04 -20.68 17.44
N THR A 2 6.97 -20.58 16.11
CA THR A 2 6.85 -19.30 15.41
C THR A 2 5.39 -18.85 15.50
N HIS A 3 5.11 -17.86 16.34
CA HIS A 3 3.85 -17.13 16.26
C HIS A 3 3.80 -16.45 14.89
N GLN A 4 3.03 -17.01 13.95
CA GLN A 4 2.74 -16.33 12.69
C GLN A 4 2.00 -15.04 12.99
N LEU A 5 2.49 -13.93 12.44
CA LEU A 5 1.77 -12.66 12.46
C LEU A 5 0.44 -12.87 11.75
N PRO A 6 -0.67 -12.34 12.27
CA PRO A 6 -1.95 -12.47 11.58
C PRO A 6 -1.81 -11.85 10.19
N ALA A 7 -2.29 -12.54 9.16
CA ALA A 7 -2.35 -12.01 7.80
C ALA A 7 -3.29 -10.79 7.78
N ARG A 8 -2.71 -9.62 8.00
CA ARG A 8 -3.41 -8.33 8.09
C ARG A 8 -3.36 -7.64 6.74
N TYR A 9 -4.53 -7.16 6.29
CA TYR A 9 -4.69 -6.46 5.02
C TYR A 9 -5.16 -5.04 5.29
N ARG A 10 -4.20 -4.13 5.51
CA ARG A 10 -4.48 -2.70 5.78
C ARG A 10 -5.08 -2.00 4.56
N TYR A 11 -4.84 -2.51 3.36
CA TYR A 11 -5.34 -1.98 2.10
C TYR A 11 -5.86 -3.13 1.23
N PRO A 12 -6.77 -2.85 0.29
CA PRO A 12 -7.14 -3.83 -0.71
C PRO A 12 -5.95 -4.11 -1.64
N GLU A 13 -5.69 -5.38 -1.96
CA GLU A 13 -4.60 -5.75 -2.86
C GLU A 13 -4.80 -5.15 -4.26
N PRO A 14 -3.77 -4.60 -4.92
CA PRO A 14 -3.90 -4.01 -6.26
C PRO A 14 -4.51 -4.98 -7.29
N THR A 15 -4.19 -6.28 -7.19
CA THR A 15 -4.70 -7.34 -8.08
C THR A 15 -6.22 -7.49 -8.02
N VAL A 16 -6.84 -7.11 -6.90
CA VAL A 16 -8.30 -7.15 -6.72
C VAL A 16 -9.00 -6.15 -7.64
N PHE A 17 -8.34 -5.07 -8.05
CA PHE A 17 -8.87 -4.11 -9.02
C PHE A 17 -8.59 -4.54 -10.47
N ALA A 18 -7.41 -5.09 -10.72
CA ALA A 18 -6.98 -5.51 -12.06
C ALA A 18 -7.79 -6.70 -12.61
N ASN A 19 -8.22 -7.63 -11.73
CA ASN A 19 -8.88 -8.87 -12.13
C ASN A 19 -10.41 -8.76 -12.29
N VAL A 20 -10.98 -7.56 -12.16
CA VAL A 20 -12.44 -7.36 -12.28
C VAL A 20 -12.81 -7.24 -13.75
N GLY A 21 -13.36 -8.29 -14.34
CA GLY A 21 -13.74 -8.30 -15.76
C GLY A 21 -14.93 -7.40 -16.12
N ALA A 22 -15.92 -7.27 -15.23
CA ALA A 22 -17.13 -6.51 -15.52
C ALA A 22 -16.91 -4.99 -15.37
N PRO A 23 -17.18 -4.15 -16.40
CA PRO A 23 -17.00 -2.70 -16.33
C PRO A 23 -17.72 -2.04 -15.17
N ALA A 24 -18.98 -2.40 -14.92
CA ALA A 24 -19.76 -1.87 -13.80
C ALA A 24 -19.14 -2.20 -12.43
N SER A 25 -18.52 -3.37 -12.29
CA SER A 25 -17.79 -3.73 -11.08
C SER A 25 -16.49 -2.93 -10.98
N ARG A 26 -15.70 -2.79 -12.05
CA ARG A 26 -14.48 -1.96 -12.03
C ARG A 26 -14.76 -0.53 -11.58
N LYS A 27 -15.81 0.08 -12.14
CA LYS A 27 -16.30 1.40 -11.72
C LYS A 27 -16.55 1.43 -10.22
N ARG A 28 -17.32 0.48 -9.67
CA ARG A 28 -17.62 0.42 -8.23
C ARG A 28 -16.38 0.31 -7.37
N TYR A 29 -15.42 -0.54 -7.75
CA TYR A 29 -14.18 -0.72 -6.99
C TYR A 29 -13.39 0.58 -6.89
N LEU A 30 -13.16 1.25 -8.03
CA LEU A 30 -12.45 2.52 -8.06
C LEU A 30 -13.21 3.60 -7.28
N ALA A 31 -14.51 3.72 -7.55
CA ALA A 31 -15.38 4.71 -6.94
C ALA A 31 -15.42 4.60 -5.41
N ASN A 32 -15.67 3.38 -4.89
CA ASN A 32 -15.75 3.12 -3.46
C ASN A 32 -14.39 3.24 -2.77
N TRP A 33 -13.29 2.85 -3.44
CA TRP A 33 -11.95 3.08 -2.90
C TRP A 33 -11.66 4.57 -2.77
N LEU A 34 -11.87 5.36 -3.82
CA LEU A 34 -11.59 6.80 -3.82
C LEU A 34 -12.44 7.56 -2.78
N ALA A 35 -13.71 7.17 -2.60
CA ALA A 35 -14.57 7.74 -1.57
C ALA A 35 -14.08 7.40 -0.14
N LEU A 36 -13.69 6.15 0.11
CA LEU A 36 -13.21 5.67 1.41
C LEU A 36 -11.80 6.19 1.75
N ARG A 37 -10.97 6.42 0.73
CA ARG A 37 -9.52 6.63 0.83
C ARG A 37 -9.11 7.66 1.88
N PRO A 38 -9.61 8.91 1.91
CA PRO A 38 -9.10 9.93 2.85
C PRO A 38 -9.27 9.51 4.32
N THR A 39 -10.47 9.05 4.67
CA THR A 39 -10.79 8.66 6.04
C THR A 39 -10.12 7.35 6.42
N TRP A 40 -9.99 6.41 5.49
CA TRP A 40 -9.27 5.17 5.76
C TRP A 40 -7.78 5.41 6.04
N LEU A 41 -7.14 6.31 5.29
CA LEU A 41 -5.75 6.69 5.54
C LEU A 41 -5.57 7.36 6.91
N ALA A 42 -6.51 8.24 7.30
CA ALA A 42 -6.54 8.80 8.65
C ALA A 42 -6.69 7.71 9.71
N ARG A 43 -7.59 6.75 9.52
CA ARG A 43 -7.76 5.61 10.44
C ARG A 43 -6.49 4.78 10.56
N ILE A 44 -5.82 4.44 9.46
CA ILE A 44 -4.56 3.67 9.50
C ILE A 44 -3.47 4.42 10.27
N THR A 45 -3.42 5.75 10.13
CA THR A 45 -2.48 6.61 10.89
C THR A 45 -2.73 6.53 12.40
N ALA A 46 -3.99 6.36 12.82
CA ALA A 46 -4.37 6.13 14.22
C ALA A 46 -4.11 4.69 14.72
N GLU A 47 -3.41 3.87 13.93
CA GLU A 47 -3.00 2.49 14.25
C GLU A 47 -4.16 1.60 14.78
N PRO A 48 -5.15 1.24 13.92
CA PRO A 48 -6.33 0.54 14.37
C PRO A 48 -6.00 -0.89 14.78
N THR A 49 -6.62 -1.36 15.85
CA THR A 49 -6.42 -2.72 16.38
C THR A 49 -7.09 -3.80 15.53
N ILE A 50 -8.21 -3.46 14.89
CA ILE A 50 -9.00 -4.37 14.05
C ILE A 50 -8.86 -3.96 12.59
N LEU A 51 -8.54 -4.94 11.72
CA LEU A 51 -8.34 -4.75 10.30
C LEU A 51 -9.30 -5.62 9.46
N PRO A 52 -9.67 -5.15 8.27
CA PRO A 52 -10.56 -5.88 7.36
C PRO A 52 -9.86 -7.11 6.79
N THR A 53 -10.65 -8.15 6.54
CA THR A 53 -10.19 -9.35 5.83
C THR A 53 -10.26 -9.14 4.31
N PRO A 54 -9.53 -9.94 3.49
CA PRO A 54 -9.62 -9.84 2.03
C PRO A 54 -11.06 -9.99 1.47
N PRO A 55 -11.89 -10.92 2.00
CA PRO A 55 -13.30 -10.96 1.62
C PRO A 55 -14.03 -9.65 1.94
N MET A 56 -13.83 -9.07 3.12
CA MET A 56 -14.49 -7.80 3.49
C MET A 56 -14.14 -6.67 2.52
N TRP A 57 -12.87 -6.56 2.11
CA TRP A 57 -12.46 -5.61 1.08
C TRP A 57 -13.23 -5.78 -0.22
N ARG A 58 -13.27 -6.99 -0.79
CA ARG A 58 -14.00 -7.26 -2.05
C ARG A 58 -15.49 -6.96 -1.91
N MET A 59 -16.07 -7.31 -0.77
CA MET A 59 -17.49 -7.15 -0.50
C MET A 59 -17.87 -5.68 -0.37
N PHE A 60 -17.04 -4.87 0.28
CA PHE A 60 -17.20 -3.42 0.36
C PHE A 60 -16.99 -2.77 -1.02
N LEU A 61 -15.87 -3.04 -1.69
CA LEU A 61 -15.54 -2.40 -2.96
C LEU A 61 -16.57 -2.67 -4.06
N ASN A 62 -17.18 -3.86 -4.08
CA ASN A 62 -18.22 -4.19 -5.06
C ASN A 62 -19.65 -3.83 -4.61
N SER A 63 -19.82 -3.13 -3.49
CA SER A 63 -21.15 -2.87 -2.95
C SER A 63 -21.78 -1.59 -3.54
N GLN A 64 -23.08 -1.42 -3.32
CA GLN A 64 -23.87 -0.25 -3.74
C GLN A 64 -24.72 0.27 -2.58
N PRO A 65 -24.99 1.59 -2.51
CA PRO A 65 -26.00 2.13 -1.61
C PRO A 65 -27.36 1.44 -1.82
N GLY A 66 -28.11 1.19 -0.75
CA GLY A 66 -29.47 0.62 -0.83
C GLY A 66 -29.57 -0.91 -0.97
N ASN A 67 -28.45 -1.62 -1.20
CA ASN A 67 -28.46 -3.08 -1.35
C ASN A 67 -28.55 -3.85 0.00
N THR A 68 -29.22 -3.29 1.01
CA THR A 68 -29.26 -3.79 2.41
C THR A 68 -30.38 -4.79 2.69
N THR A 69 -31.33 -4.98 1.77
CA THR A 69 -32.54 -5.78 2.00
C THR A 69 -32.41 -7.26 1.60
N SER A 70 -31.22 -7.73 1.21
CA SER A 70 -31.04 -9.14 0.84
C SER A 70 -30.98 -10.03 2.07
N THR A 71 -31.98 -10.91 2.23
CA THR A 71 -32.07 -11.95 3.27
C THR A 71 -31.09 -13.12 3.05
N THR A 72 -30.28 -13.08 1.99
CA THR A 72 -29.32 -14.14 1.67
C THR A 72 -28.09 -14.06 2.58
N ARG A 73 -27.42 -15.20 2.83
CA ARG A 73 -26.15 -15.26 3.56
C ARG A 73 -25.07 -14.36 2.96
N ALA A 74 -25.07 -14.19 1.63
CA ALA A 74 -24.18 -13.28 0.93
C ALA A 74 -24.53 -11.81 1.18
N GLY A 75 -25.82 -11.48 1.27
CA GLY A 75 -26.33 -10.17 1.65
C GLY A 75 -25.90 -9.78 3.08
N ALA A 76 -26.09 -10.69 4.03
CA ALA A 76 -25.70 -10.48 5.43
C ALA A 76 -24.20 -10.16 5.58
N LYS A 77 -23.33 -10.97 4.95
CA LYS A 77 -21.88 -10.71 4.95
C LYS A 77 -21.51 -9.38 4.29
N LYS A 78 -22.27 -8.90 3.28
CA LYS A 78 -22.04 -7.58 2.65
C LYS A 78 -22.42 -6.46 3.61
N ALA A 79 -23.51 -6.62 4.35
CA ALA A 79 -23.92 -5.68 5.38
C ALA A 79 -22.87 -5.61 6.51
N GLU A 80 -22.33 -6.75 6.95
CA GLU A 80 -21.25 -6.82 7.94
C GLU A 80 -19.99 -6.06 7.48
N ALA A 81 -19.53 -6.32 6.25
CA ALA A 81 -18.39 -5.60 5.69
C ALA A 81 -18.65 -4.08 5.65
N ARG A 82 -19.86 -3.65 5.25
CA ARG A 82 -20.23 -2.23 5.24
C ARG A 82 -20.25 -1.63 6.64
N ALA A 83 -20.83 -2.32 7.62
CA ALA A 83 -20.89 -1.86 9.00
C ALA A 83 -19.47 -1.67 9.57
N PHE A 84 -18.55 -2.59 9.27
CA PHE A 84 -17.15 -2.45 9.64
C PHE A 84 -16.51 -1.19 9.05
N PHE A 85 -16.71 -0.92 7.76
CA PHE A 85 -16.16 0.29 7.15
C PHE A 85 -16.90 1.56 7.57
N ALA A 86 -18.19 1.49 7.90
CA ALA A 86 -18.95 2.63 8.43
C ALA A 86 -18.47 3.03 9.83
N ASP A 87 -18.33 2.07 10.74
CA ASP A 87 -17.67 2.26 12.05
C ASP A 87 -16.27 2.83 11.88
N ALA A 88 -15.56 2.37 10.84
CA ALA A 88 -14.23 2.84 10.56
C ALA A 88 -14.11 4.32 10.20
N LEU A 89 -15.20 4.92 9.74
CA LEU A 89 -15.26 6.31 9.31
C LEU A 89 -15.62 7.27 10.45
N GLY A 90 -16.11 6.77 11.60
CA GLY A 90 -16.60 7.61 12.70
C GLY A 90 -17.85 8.41 12.33
N ASP A 91 -18.13 9.48 13.10
CA ASP A 91 -19.12 10.49 12.72
C ASP A 91 -18.62 11.25 11.50
N VAL A 92 -18.98 10.76 10.32
CA VAL A 92 -18.73 11.42 9.06
C VAL A 92 -19.52 12.75 9.08
N PRO A 93 -18.89 13.91 8.85
CA PRO A 93 -19.60 15.20 8.83
C PRO A 93 -20.79 15.15 7.88
N ASP A 94 -21.88 15.85 8.23
CA ASP A 94 -23.07 15.94 7.40
C ASP A 94 -22.70 16.25 5.93
N GLY A 95 -22.99 15.30 5.03
CA GLY A 95 -22.73 15.41 3.59
C GLY A 95 -21.54 14.61 3.04
N ALA A 96 -20.66 14.05 3.88
CA ALA A 96 -19.66 13.10 3.39
C ALA A 96 -20.28 11.69 3.26
N SER A 97 -20.19 11.13 2.05
CA SER A 97 -20.78 9.82 1.74
C SER A 97 -19.68 8.77 1.61
N MET A 98 -19.85 7.64 2.30
CA MET A 98 -19.01 6.43 2.14
C MET A 98 -19.06 5.85 0.71
N TRP A 99 -20.02 6.33 -0.08
CA TRP A 99 -20.22 5.98 -1.46
C TRP A 99 -19.88 7.14 -2.35
N ALA A 100 -19.22 6.81 -3.44
CA ALA A 100 -19.05 7.68 -4.58
C ALA A 100 -20.35 8.34 -5.07
N GLY A 101 -21.51 7.66 -4.94
CA GLY A 101 -22.77 8.15 -5.51
C GLY A 101 -22.58 8.56 -6.98
N ASP A 102 -23.18 9.68 -7.37
CA ASP A 102 -22.87 10.38 -8.62
C ASP A 102 -22.00 11.64 -8.38
N ALA A 103 -21.31 11.69 -7.24
CA ALA A 103 -20.57 12.86 -6.80
C ALA A 103 -19.16 12.96 -7.42
N THR A 104 -18.43 14.00 -7.04
CA THR A 104 -17.00 14.16 -7.30
C THR A 104 -16.21 13.66 -6.09
N VAL A 105 -15.13 12.91 -6.32
CA VAL A 105 -14.20 12.46 -5.27
C VAL A 105 -12.80 13.03 -5.51
N GLY A 106 -12.04 13.25 -4.44
CA GLY A 106 -10.67 13.73 -4.52
C GLY A 106 -9.66 12.60 -4.73
N PHE A 107 -8.67 12.82 -5.59
CA PHE A 107 -7.49 11.97 -5.70
C PHE A 107 -6.26 12.82 -6.01
N ARG A 108 -5.33 12.93 -5.05
CA ARG A 108 -4.00 13.54 -5.24
C ARG A 108 -4.10 14.98 -5.74
N GLY A 109 -4.98 15.77 -5.11
CA GLY A 109 -5.26 17.16 -5.50
C GLY A 109 -6.12 17.32 -6.75
N THR A 110 -6.62 16.24 -7.33
CA THR A 110 -7.50 16.27 -8.52
C THR A 110 -8.94 15.87 -8.17
N ALA A 111 -9.90 16.62 -8.68
CA ALA A 111 -11.32 16.29 -8.62
C ALA A 111 -11.67 15.25 -9.69
N VAL A 112 -12.24 14.11 -9.29
CA VAL A 112 -12.59 12.99 -10.16
C VAL A 112 -14.10 12.81 -10.18
N GLN A 113 -14.71 12.92 -11.37
CA GLN A 113 -16.12 12.62 -11.55
C GLN A 113 -16.37 11.13 -11.55
N ILE A 114 -17.25 10.62 -10.69
CA ILE A 114 -17.51 9.17 -10.61
C ILE A 114 -18.09 8.62 -11.92
N ALA A 115 -18.81 9.44 -12.69
CA ALA A 115 -19.29 9.07 -14.01
C ALA A 115 -18.15 8.66 -14.98
N SER A 116 -16.99 9.33 -14.91
CA SER A 116 -15.85 9.04 -15.79
C SER A 116 -15.16 7.70 -15.48
N LEU A 117 -15.39 7.13 -14.30
CA LEU A 117 -14.87 5.81 -13.91
C LEU A 117 -15.54 4.63 -14.61
N THR A 118 -16.53 4.90 -15.47
CA THR A 118 -17.11 3.88 -16.37
C THR A 118 -16.07 3.42 -17.41
N ASP A 119 -15.25 4.35 -17.88
CA ASP A 119 -14.12 4.11 -18.79
C ASP A 119 -12.94 5.01 -18.41
N PRO A 120 -12.26 4.71 -17.28
CA PRO A 120 -11.22 5.58 -16.76
C PRO A 120 -9.96 5.51 -17.64
N PRO A 121 -9.25 6.63 -17.84
CA PRO A 121 -7.96 6.61 -18.53
C PRO A 121 -6.99 5.62 -17.87
N LEU A 122 -6.30 4.81 -18.67
CA LEU A 122 -5.38 3.80 -18.16
C LEU A 122 -4.30 4.38 -17.22
N PRO A 123 -3.67 5.54 -17.49
CA PRO A 123 -2.71 6.14 -16.56
C PRO A 123 -3.30 6.45 -15.19
N PHE A 124 -4.58 6.82 -15.12
CA PHE A 124 -5.28 7.10 -13.87
C PHE A 124 -5.48 5.82 -13.05
N VAL A 125 -5.90 4.73 -13.70
CA VAL A 125 -6.02 3.42 -13.04
C VAL A 125 -4.65 2.97 -12.52
N HIS A 126 -3.60 3.09 -13.34
CA HIS A 126 -2.26 2.72 -12.91
C HIS A 126 -1.78 3.54 -11.70
N ALA A 127 -2.10 4.85 -11.64
CA ALA A 127 -1.75 5.67 -10.49
C ALA A 127 -2.42 5.19 -9.19
N ILE A 128 -3.69 4.79 -9.26
CA ILE A 128 -4.41 4.20 -8.11
C ILE A 128 -3.77 2.87 -7.69
N LEU A 129 -3.49 1.99 -8.64
CA LEU A 129 -2.86 0.69 -8.36
C LEU A 129 -1.47 0.85 -7.75
N TRP A 130 -0.69 1.80 -8.26
CA TRP A 130 0.63 2.12 -7.75
C TRP A 130 0.55 2.63 -6.31
N GLU A 131 -0.36 3.56 -6.02
CA GLU A 131 -0.54 4.06 -4.64
C GLU A 131 -0.92 2.92 -3.69
N LEU A 132 -1.85 2.06 -4.09
CA LEU A 132 -2.24 0.90 -3.28
C LEU A 132 -1.06 -0.03 -3.02
N ALA A 133 -0.18 -0.23 -4.02
CA ALA A 133 1.02 -1.01 -3.86
C ALA A 133 2.01 -0.37 -2.88
N GLU A 134 2.23 0.93 -3.01
CA GLU A 134 3.13 1.71 -2.15
C GLU A 134 2.64 1.74 -0.70
N LEU A 135 1.34 1.99 -0.49
CA LEU A 135 0.70 1.97 0.84
C LEU A 135 0.79 0.60 1.51
N SER A 136 0.51 -0.45 0.73
CA SER A 136 0.60 -1.84 1.19
C SER A 136 2.03 -2.18 1.59
N PHE A 137 3.00 -1.92 0.71
CA PHE A 137 4.41 -2.19 0.97
C PHE A 137 4.92 -1.47 2.22
N ARG A 138 4.70 -0.15 2.33
CA ARG A 138 5.08 0.65 3.51
C ARG A 138 4.54 0.05 4.80
N SER A 139 3.25 -0.23 4.82
CA SER A 139 2.59 -0.68 6.05
C SER A 139 2.92 -2.13 6.41
N ASP A 140 3.16 -2.98 5.40
CA ASP A 140 3.63 -4.35 5.58
C ASP A 140 5.07 -4.38 6.09
N LEU A 141 5.94 -3.53 5.53
CA LEU A 141 7.32 -3.37 6.00
C LEU A 141 7.37 -2.87 7.44
N LEU A 142 6.62 -1.83 7.77
CA LEU A 142 6.53 -1.26 9.12
C LEU A 142 6.06 -2.30 10.14
N ALA A 143 4.97 -3.01 9.81
CA ALA A 143 4.39 -3.99 10.71
C ALA A 143 5.32 -5.20 10.92
N LEU A 144 6.01 -5.64 9.87
CA LEU A 144 6.99 -6.71 9.97
C LEU A 144 8.21 -6.28 10.78
N ASP A 145 8.73 -5.07 10.56
CA ASP A 145 9.88 -4.53 11.29
C ASP A 145 9.58 -4.42 12.80
N LYS A 146 8.45 -3.80 13.17
CA LYS A 146 7.97 -3.71 14.55
C LYS A 146 7.81 -5.08 15.21
N ALA A 147 7.39 -6.09 14.44
CA ALA A 147 7.19 -7.44 14.96
C ALA A 147 8.48 -8.23 15.17
N LEU A 148 9.47 -8.08 14.28
CA LEU A 148 10.73 -8.83 14.35
C LEU A 148 11.67 -8.29 15.42
N ILE A 149 11.67 -6.97 15.64
CA ILE A 149 12.61 -6.25 16.50
C ILE A 149 11.92 -5.12 17.27
N PRO A 150 10.88 -5.42 18.07
CA PRO A 150 10.10 -4.39 18.79
C PRO A 150 10.98 -3.50 19.68
N GLN A 151 12.04 -4.05 20.28
CA GLN A 151 12.95 -3.31 21.16
C GLN A 151 13.72 -2.18 20.47
N LEU A 152 13.83 -2.17 19.13
CA LEU A 152 14.51 -1.08 18.42
C LEU A 152 13.56 0.10 18.15
N TRP A 153 12.25 -0.09 18.29
CA TRP A 153 11.23 0.94 18.06
C TRP A 153 11.01 1.88 19.25
N ASP A 154 11.62 1.59 20.40
CA ASP A 154 11.65 2.51 21.55
C ASP A 154 12.55 3.73 21.31
N ALA A 155 13.43 3.67 20.30
CA ALA A 155 14.33 4.74 19.93
C ALA A 155 13.90 5.43 18.62
N PRO A 156 13.92 6.78 18.54
CA PRO A 156 13.48 7.53 17.36
C PRO A 156 14.33 7.26 16.11
N ILE A 157 15.53 6.72 16.29
CA ILE A 157 16.43 6.37 15.19
C ILE A 157 15.84 5.31 14.26
N ARG A 158 15.02 4.38 14.79
CA ARG A 158 14.45 3.30 13.98
C ARG A 158 13.36 3.82 13.04
N GLU A 159 12.54 4.75 13.54
CA GLU A 159 11.56 5.45 12.71
C GLU A 159 12.25 6.24 11.59
N ALA A 160 13.33 6.96 11.90
CA ALA A 160 14.12 7.68 10.89
C ALA A 160 14.71 6.74 9.83
N GLN A 161 15.23 5.57 10.22
CA GLN A 161 15.72 4.54 9.29
C GLN A 161 14.60 4.01 8.38
N TYR A 162 13.42 3.75 8.95
CA TYR A 162 12.25 3.30 8.19
C TYR A 162 11.81 4.36 7.18
N LEU A 163 11.71 5.63 7.61
CA LEU A 163 11.30 6.73 6.73
C LEU A 163 12.32 6.97 5.60
N ALA A 164 13.61 6.77 5.84
CA ALA A 164 14.67 6.94 4.84
C ALA A 164 14.58 5.94 3.66
N VAL A 165 13.85 4.83 3.81
CA VAL A 165 13.57 3.89 2.71
C VAL A 165 12.74 4.53 1.60
N PHE A 166 11.97 5.56 1.95
CA PHE A 166 10.93 6.13 1.11
C PHE A 166 11.24 7.57 0.73
N SER A 167 10.83 7.96 -0.48
CA SER A 167 10.77 9.39 -0.80
C SER A 167 9.68 10.04 0.07
N SER A 168 10.07 11.07 0.83
CA SER A 168 9.18 11.85 1.71
C SER A 168 8.05 12.52 0.93
N GLU A 169 8.25 12.81 -0.35
CA GLU A 169 7.29 13.49 -1.22
C GLU A 169 6.05 12.64 -1.54
N VAL A 170 6.16 11.32 -1.43
CA VAL A 170 5.15 10.40 -1.97
C VAL A 170 3.98 10.18 -1.01
N ILE A 171 4.24 10.16 0.31
CA ILE A 171 3.25 9.99 1.39
C ILE A 171 3.78 10.65 2.67
N GLY A 172 4.21 11.91 2.59
CA GLY A 172 4.69 12.68 3.74
C GLY A 172 3.56 13.54 4.31
N GLY A 173 2.92 13.08 5.39
CA GLY A 173 2.01 13.87 6.25
C GLY A 173 0.67 14.31 5.64
N THR A 174 0.61 14.60 4.34
CA THR A 174 -0.59 15.02 3.62
C THR A 174 -0.90 13.99 2.54
N TRP A 175 -1.90 13.15 2.83
CA TRP A 175 -2.36 12.04 1.99
C TRP A 175 -2.85 12.47 0.59
N ASP A 176 -2.86 13.76 0.27
CA ASP A 176 -3.33 14.30 -1.00
C ASP A 176 -2.27 15.12 -1.75
N THR A 177 -0.98 14.97 -1.41
CA THR A 177 0.10 15.53 -2.23
C THR A 177 0.02 15.04 -3.68
N PRO A 178 0.35 15.87 -4.68
CA PRO A 178 0.43 15.45 -6.07
C PRO A 178 1.31 14.21 -6.24
N LEU A 179 0.97 13.38 -7.23
CA LEU A 179 1.79 12.23 -7.58
C LEU A 179 3.20 12.67 -7.98
N PRO A 180 4.23 11.84 -7.69
CA PRO A 180 5.59 12.17 -8.08
C PRO A 180 5.70 12.33 -9.60
N GLN A 181 6.44 13.34 -10.04
CA GLN A 181 6.66 13.60 -11.46
C GLN A 181 7.79 12.74 -12.05
N GLN A 182 8.56 12.06 -11.20
CA GLN A 182 9.73 11.28 -11.59
C GLN A 182 9.74 9.95 -10.84
N HIS A 183 10.38 8.94 -11.42
CA HIS A 183 10.66 7.68 -10.73
C HIS A 183 11.67 7.92 -9.64
N GLN A 184 11.19 7.88 -8.40
CA GLN A 184 12.02 7.97 -7.22
C GLN A 184 11.55 6.94 -6.21
N GLY A 185 12.47 6.51 -5.35
CA GLY A 185 12.21 5.56 -4.30
C GLY A 185 12.91 4.23 -4.52
N LEU A 186 12.54 3.27 -3.68
CA LEU A 186 13.20 1.99 -3.57
C LEU A 186 13.11 1.18 -4.88
N PHE A 187 14.29 0.80 -5.40
CA PHE A 187 14.49 0.00 -6.61
C PHE A 187 14.05 0.64 -7.94
N TRP A 188 13.97 1.98 -7.99
CA TRP A 188 13.72 2.72 -9.22
C TRP A 188 14.93 3.51 -9.68
N GLY A 189 15.18 3.47 -10.98
CA GLY A 189 16.37 4.05 -11.60
C GLY A 189 17.53 3.06 -11.69
N THR A 190 18.57 3.44 -12.43
CA THR A 190 19.81 2.66 -12.46
C THR A 190 20.51 2.77 -11.11
N LEU A 191 21.09 1.68 -10.62
CA LEU A 191 21.89 1.70 -9.39
C LEU A 191 23.15 2.58 -9.47
N SER A 192 23.47 3.08 -10.66
CA SER A 192 24.45 4.16 -10.87
C SER A 192 23.95 5.54 -10.45
N ASN A 193 22.65 5.72 -10.26
CA ASN A 193 22.07 6.94 -9.70
C ASN A 193 22.26 6.93 -8.18
N PRO A 194 23.02 7.89 -7.59
CA PRO A 194 23.25 7.95 -6.15
C PRO A 194 21.97 7.96 -5.33
N ARG A 195 20.93 8.65 -5.79
CA ARG A 195 19.66 8.73 -5.05
C ARG A 195 18.91 7.40 -5.01
N ALA A 196 18.96 6.62 -6.09
CA ALA A 196 18.40 5.27 -6.13
C ALA A 196 19.17 4.33 -5.19
N LEU A 197 20.49 4.50 -5.14
CA LEU A 197 21.37 3.76 -4.24
C LEU A 197 21.11 4.10 -2.78
N ASP A 198 20.86 5.37 -2.45
CA ASP A 198 20.54 5.81 -1.09
C ASP A 198 19.28 5.12 -0.54
N PHE A 199 18.21 5.03 -1.34
CA PHE A 199 17.00 4.30 -0.93
C PHE A 199 17.27 2.80 -0.75
N ALA A 200 18.05 2.20 -1.66
CA ALA A 200 18.43 0.79 -1.55
C ALA A 200 19.31 0.53 -0.31
N ASP A 201 20.23 1.44 0.03
CA ASP A 201 21.07 1.32 1.22
C ASP A 201 20.29 1.56 2.51
N ALA A 202 19.33 2.50 2.51
CA ALA A 202 18.42 2.70 3.63
C ALA A 202 17.58 1.45 3.89
N PHE A 203 17.05 0.83 2.84
CA PHE A 203 16.32 -0.44 2.95
C PHE A 203 17.23 -1.56 3.46
N ARG A 204 18.45 -1.67 2.92
CA ARG A 204 19.46 -2.60 3.43
C ARG A 204 19.74 -2.37 4.91
N LEU A 205 19.96 -1.13 5.33
CA LEU A 205 20.24 -0.79 6.73
C LEU A 205 19.10 -1.23 7.64
N LEU A 206 17.85 -0.99 7.21
CA LEU A 206 16.66 -1.46 7.93
C LEU A 206 16.69 -2.99 8.07
N LEU A 207 16.81 -3.73 6.97
CA LEU A 207 16.80 -5.20 6.95
C LEU A 207 18.01 -5.83 7.67
N SER A 208 19.15 -5.13 7.74
CA SER A 208 20.38 -5.66 8.36
C SER A 208 20.24 -5.98 9.85
N ALA A 209 19.28 -5.34 10.51
CA ALA A 209 18.94 -5.58 11.92
C ALA A 209 18.00 -6.78 12.12
N TRP A 210 17.43 -7.34 11.05
CA TRP A 210 16.48 -8.45 11.16
C TRP A 210 17.18 -9.75 11.56
N PRO A 211 16.48 -10.64 12.28
CA PRO A 211 17.00 -11.97 12.57
C PRO A 211 17.40 -12.71 11.30
N SER A 212 18.54 -13.40 11.34
CA SER A 212 19.06 -14.21 10.22
C SER A 212 19.41 -13.43 8.94
N ALA A 213 19.57 -12.09 9.00
CA ALA A 213 20.02 -11.30 7.86
C ALA A 213 21.38 -11.84 7.32
N PRO A 214 21.45 -12.23 6.02
CA PRO A 214 22.69 -12.70 5.39
C PRO A 214 23.82 -11.69 5.50
N ARG A 215 25.08 -12.17 5.52
CA ARG A 215 26.27 -11.31 5.62
C ARG A 215 26.29 -10.22 4.56
N GLY A 216 25.89 -10.54 3.33
CA GLY A 216 25.87 -9.58 2.23
C GLY A 216 24.92 -8.39 2.41
N ILE A 217 23.89 -8.50 3.28
CA ILE A 217 22.97 -7.40 3.65
C ILE A 217 23.59 -6.50 4.73
N LYS A 218 24.55 -7.00 5.50
CA LYS A 218 25.19 -6.21 6.57
C LYS A 218 26.19 -5.19 6.03
N GLU A 219 26.65 -5.37 4.78
CA GLU A 219 27.63 -4.52 4.13
C GLU A 219 26.96 -3.38 3.34
N PRO A 220 27.37 -2.11 3.53
CA PRO A 220 26.84 -0.97 2.78
C PRO A 220 26.88 -1.15 1.26
N LEU A 221 25.87 -0.59 0.58
CA LEU A 221 25.87 -0.43 -0.86
C LEU A 221 26.61 0.87 -1.20
N LEU A 222 27.68 0.76 -1.99
CA LEU A 222 28.53 1.89 -2.35
C LEU A 222 28.57 2.05 -3.87
N VAL A 223 28.64 3.29 -4.34
CA VAL A 223 28.72 3.62 -5.78
C VAL A 223 29.98 3.05 -6.45
N THR A 224 31.00 2.72 -5.65
CA THR A 224 32.27 2.12 -6.12
C THR A 224 32.15 0.63 -6.42
N ILE A 225 31.10 -0.04 -5.96
CA ILE A 225 30.90 -1.46 -6.22
C ILE A 225 30.41 -1.64 -7.68
N PRO A 226 30.95 -2.61 -8.44
CA PRO A 226 30.50 -2.88 -9.80
C PRO A 226 28.99 -3.11 -9.91
N GLN A 227 28.36 -2.58 -10.96
CA GLN A 227 26.89 -2.60 -11.12
C GLN A 227 26.28 -4.01 -11.07
N ASN A 228 26.96 -5.01 -11.63
CA ASN A 228 26.53 -6.41 -11.59
C ASN A 228 26.51 -6.97 -10.15
N GLU A 229 27.50 -6.60 -9.32
CA GLU A 229 27.56 -6.99 -7.91
C GLU A 229 26.53 -6.22 -7.08
N LEU A 230 26.29 -4.94 -7.40
CA LEU A 230 25.22 -4.16 -6.80
C LEU A 230 23.85 -4.79 -7.06
N GLN A 231 23.60 -5.21 -8.31
CA GLN A 231 22.34 -5.86 -8.68
C GLN A 231 22.15 -7.19 -7.94
N LYS A 232 23.20 -7.99 -7.77
CA LYS A 232 23.14 -9.22 -6.96
C LYS A 232 22.78 -8.92 -5.50
N LYS A 233 23.40 -7.91 -4.90
CA LYS A 233 23.09 -7.47 -3.53
C LYS A 233 21.64 -7.01 -3.40
N VAL A 234 21.15 -6.22 -4.35
CA VAL A 234 19.74 -5.77 -4.39
C VAL A 234 18.77 -6.93 -4.54
N ASN A 235 19.05 -7.90 -5.40
CA ASN A 235 18.21 -9.09 -5.54
C ASN A 235 18.14 -9.90 -4.24
N MET A 236 19.28 -10.07 -3.56
CA MET A 236 19.34 -10.73 -2.25
C MET A 236 18.56 -9.96 -1.17
N LEU A 237 18.55 -8.62 -1.20
CA LEU A 237 17.72 -7.81 -0.29
C LEU A 237 16.23 -8.10 -0.49
N MET A 238 15.79 -8.11 -1.75
CA MET A 238 14.41 -8.38 -2.10
C MET A 238 13.99 -9.81 -1.75
N GLU A 239 14.84 -10.79 -2.06
CA GLU A 239 14.59 -12.18 -1.72
C GLU A 239 14.46 -12.36 -0.20
N PHE A 240 15.38 -11.77 0.57
CA PHE A 240 15.35 -11.84 2.03
C PHE A 240 14.09 -11.19 2.60
N TYR A 241 13.68 -10.02 2.10
CA TYR A 241 12.42 -9.38 2.50
C TYR A 241 11.21 -10.27 2.21
N VAL A 242 11.09 -10.77 0.97
CA VAL A 242 9.94 -11.58 0.54
C VAL A 242 9.83 -12.88 1.32
N GLN A 243 10.95 -13.59 1.51
CA GLN A 243 10.99 -14.82 2.30
C GLN A 243 10.63 -14.54 3.76
N THR A 244 11.26 -13.54 4.39
CA THR A 244 10.99 -13.19 5.79
C THR A 244 9.53 -12.82 6.00
N PHE A 245 8.96 -12.03 5.09
CA PHE A 245 7.55 -11.67 5.13
C PHE A 245 6.63 -12.88 4.98
N PHE A 246 6.89 -13.75 3.99
CA PHE A 246 6.09 -14.94 3.75
C PHE A 246 6.11 -15.89 4.96
N PHE A 247 7.30 -16.17 5.51
CA PHE A 247 7.42 -17.05 6.68
C PHE A 247 6.78 -16.45 7.94
N SER A 248 6.79 -15.12 8.07
CA SER A 248 6.20 -14.44 9.23
C SER A 248 4.67 -14.32 9.15
N THR A 249 4.11 -14.16 7.94
CA THR A 249 2.67 -13.81 7.77
C THR A 249 1.83 -14.87 7.08
N GLY A 250 2.47 -15.85 6.41
CA GLY A 250 1.79 -16.87 5.62
C GLY A 250 1.24 -16.40 4.26
N ARG A 251 1.53 -15.16 3.83
CA ARG A 251 1.10 -14.63 2.52
C ARG A 251 2.26 -13.94 1.78
N PRO A 252 2.21 -13.82 0.44
CA PRO A 252 3.17 -13.01 -0.28
C PRO A 252 3.02 -11.50 0.08
N PRO A 253 4.11 -10.73 0.12
CA PRO A 253 4.04 -9.29 0.28
C PRO A 253 3.60 -8.62 -1.02
N VAL A 254 3.09 -7.39 -0.89
CA VAL A 254 3.09 -6.46 -2.02
C VAL A 254 4.47 -5.83 -2.10
N VAL A 255 5.15 -5.98 -3.24
CA VAL A 255 6.50 -5.43 -3.46
C VAL A 255 6.43 -3.99 -3.99
N PRO A 256 7.52 -3.20 -3.90
CA PRO A 256 7.59 -1.88 -4.51
C PRO A 256 7.25 -1.93 -6.01
N HIS A 257 6.45 -0.99 -6.50
CA HIS A 257 6.07 -0.86 -7.91
C HIS A 257 6.53 0.48 -8.49
N GLY A 258 6.82 0.50 -9.79
CA GLY A 258 7.29 1.68 -10.50
C GLY A 258 6.12 2.61 -10.74
N TYR A 259 6.35 3.91 -10.57
CA TYR A 259 5.31 4.88 -10.89
C TYR A 259 4.96 4.74 -12.39
N PRO A 260 3.68 4.83 -12.81
CA PRO A 260 3.31 4.58 -14.20
C PRO A 260 3.46 5.80 -15.10
N GLY A 261 3.78 6.99 -14.58
CA GLY A 261 3.79 8.25 -15.34
C GLY A 261 4.88 8.40 -16.41
N SER A 262 5.67 7.36 -16.69
CA SER A 262 6.74 7.41 -17.70
C SER A 262 6.51 6.51 -18.91
N TRP A 263 5.31 5.97 -19.14
CA TRP A 263 5.03 5.24 -20.39
C TRP A 263 4.77 6.19 -21.57
N VAL A 264 5.39 7.38 -21.55
CA VAL A 264 5.54 8.22 -22.73
C VAL A 264 6.98 8.00 -23.19
N ALA A 265 7.10 7.30 -24.32
CA ALA A 265 8.35 6.98 -25.01
C ALA A 265 9.18 8.22 -25.33
#